data_AF-A0A2S3VZY8-F1
#
_entry.id   AF-A0A2S3VZY8-F1
#
_cell.length_a   1.000
_cell.length_b   1.000
_cell.length_c   1.000
_cell.angle_alpha   90.00
_cell.angle_beta   90.00
_cell.angle_gamma   90.00
#
_symmetry.space_group_name_H-M   'P 1'
#
loop_
_entity.id
_entity.type
_entity.pdbx_description
1 polymer ?
#
loop_
_entity_poly.entity_id
_entity_poly.type
_entity_poly.pdbx_seq_one_letter_code
_entity_poly.pdbx_strand_id
1 'polypeptide(L)' 'MKPSHRPRKPATDVTVWERAAAHYRRITQRDRRPGVKIWAAGRAQECAANMRAAQREAA' A
#
# COMPACT_ATOMS: atom_id res chain seq x y z
N MET A 1 28.94 1.19 9.97
CA MET A 1 27.81 1.88 9.30
C MET A 1 26.65 1.93 10.30
N LYS A 2 26.40 3.08 10.95
CA LYS A 2 25.31 3.22 11.93
C LYS A 2 23.98 3.26 11.17
N PRO A 3 22.95 2.46 11.52
CA PRO A 3 21.66 2.58 10.85
C PRO A 3 21.09 3.95 11.19
N SER A 4 20.97 4.82 10.19
CA SER A 4 20.31 6.10 10.33
C SER A 4 18.84 5.85 10.65
N HIS A 5 18.50 5.84 11.93
CA HIS A 5 17.13 5.69 12.39
C HIS A 5 16.38 7.00 12.15
N ARG A 6 16.02 7.27 10.88
CA ARG A 6 15.08 8.36 10.59
C ARG A 6 13.81 8.08 11.40
N PRO A 7 13.24 9.06 12.12
CA PRO A 7 11.99 8.86 12.82
C PRO A 7 10.95 8.41 11.79
N ARG A 8 10.43 7.19 11.96
CA ARG A 8 9.35 6.69 11.12
C ARG A 8 8.16 7.60 11.39
N LYS A 9 7.72 8.36 10.38
CA LYS A 9 6.48 9.12 10.46
C LYS A 9 5.39 8.22 11.06
N PRO A 10 4.57 8.72 12.00
CA PRO A 10 3.49 7.92 12.59
C PRO A 10 2.62 7.37 11.45
N ALA A 11 2.28 6.08 11.57
CA ALA A 11 1.42 5.43 10.60
C ALA A 11 -0.01 5.95 10.81
N THR A 12 -0.46 6.85 9.94
CA THR A 12 -1.89 7.18 9.81
C THR A 12 -2.55 6.17 8.88
N ASP A 13 -3.87 6.00 8.98
CA ASP A 13 -4.61 5.08 8.12
C ASP A 13 -4.36 5.35 6.64
N VAL A 14 -4.32 6.63 6.23
CA VAL A 14 -3.95 7.04 4.86
C VAL A 14 -2.58 6.49 4.45
N THR A 15 -1.55 6.65 5.29
CA THR A 15 -0.18 6.18 4.97
C THR A 15 -0.04 4.66 5.00
N VAL A 16 -0.87 3.96 5.78
CA VAL A 16 -0.94 2.49 5.79
C VAL A 16 -1.53 2.00 4.47
N TRP A 17 -2.66 2.57 4.05
CA TRP A 17 -3.32 2.22 2.80
C TRP A 17 -2.49 2.56 1.56
N GLU A 18 -1.79 3.68 1.58
CA GLU A 18 -0.83 4.06 0.53
C GLU A 18 0.29 3.02 0.38
N ARG A 19 0.94 2.65 1.49
CA ARG A 19 2.03 1.64 1.48
C ARG A 19 1.52 0.28 1.03
N ALA A 20 0.34 -0.13 1.48
CA ALA A 20 -0.28 -1.39 1.09
C ALA A 20 -0.60 -1.41 -0.41
N ALA A 21 -1.21 -0.35 -0.96
CA ALA A 21 -1.50 -0.23 -2.38
C ALA A 21 -0.22 -0.34 -3.23
N ALA A 22 0.85 0.36 -2.83
CA ALA A 22 2.15 0.30 -3.49
C ALA A 22 2.83 -1.08 -3.37
N HIS A 23 2.61 -1.80 -2.27
CA HIS A 23 3.10 -3.17 -2.10
C HIS A 23 2.44 -4.12 -3.09
N TYR A 24 1.10 -4.13 -3.15
CA TYR A 24 0.38 -5.02 -4.04
C TYR A 24 0.62 -4.70 -5.53
N ARG A 25 0.76 -3.42 -5.91
CA ARG A 25 1.19 -3.04 -7.28
C ARG A 25 2.58 -3.57 -7.65
N ARG A 26 3.50 -3.72 -6.69
CA ARG A 26 4.80 -4.34 -6.96
C ARG A 26 4.66 -5.84 -7.20
N ILE A 27 3.75 -6.51 -6.48
CA ILE A 27 3.44 -7.93 -6.70
C ILE A 27 2.84 -8.13 -8.09
N THR A 28 1.90 -7.28 -8.52
CA THR A 28 1.30 -7.40 -9.87
C THR A 28 2.32 -7.30 -10.99
N GLN A 29 3.43 -6.58 -10.79
CA GLN A 29 4.49 -6.44 -11.80
C GLN A 29 5.51 -7.58 -11.75
N ARG A 30 5.81 -8.10 -10.56
CA ARG A 30 6.94 -9.02 -10.34
C ARG A 30 6.56 -10.49 -10.28
N ASP A 31 5.34 -10.83 -9.87
CA ASP A 31 4.93 -12.23 -9.77
C ASP A 31 4.68 -12.83 -11.16
N ARG A 32 5.06 -14.10 -11.33
CA ARG A 32 4.92 -14.85 -12.58
C ARG A 32 3.58 -15.57 -12.70
N ARG A 33 2.89 -15.81 -11.58
CA ARG A 33 1.63 -16.56 -11.53
C ARG A 33 0.46 -15.64 -11.88
N PRO A 34 -0.29 -15.88 -12.97
CA PRO A 34 -1.37 -14.99 -13.41
C PRO A 34 -2.43 -14.74 -12.32
N GLY A 35 -2.84 -15.79 -11.60
CA GLY A 35 -3.82 -15.67 -10.51
C GLY A 35 -3.37 -14.75 -9.38
N VAL A 36 -2.07 -14.77 -9.03
CA VAL A 36 -1.52 -13.89 -7.99
C VAL A 36 -1.49 -12.44 -8.45
N LYS A 37 -1.21 -12.19 -9.74
CA LYS A 37 -1.24 -10.83 -10.30
C LYS A 37 -2.65 -10.25 -10.27
N ILE A 38 -3.67 -11.05 -10.63
CA ILE A 38 -5.08 -10.63 -10.60
C ILE A 38 -5.51 -10.35 -9.16
N TRP A 39 -5.24 -11.28 -8.24
CA TRP A 39 -5.53 -11.10 -6.82
C TRP A 39 -4.85 -9.84 -6.24
N ALA A 40 -3.56 -9.65 -6.51
CA ALA A 40 -2.82 -8.50 -6.02
C ALA A 40 -3.33 -7.19 -6.65
N ALA A 41 -3.80 -7.21 -7.91
CA ALA A 41 -4.41 -6.04 -8.54
C ALA A 41 -5.70 -5.62 -7.80
N GLY A 42 -6.55 -6.59 -7.44
CA GLY A 42 -7.74 -6.35 -6.62
C GLY A 42 -7.38 -5.75 -5.25
N ARG A 43 -6.40 -6.34 -4.55
CA ARG A 43 -5.93 -5.81 -3.26
C ARG A 43 -5.37 -4.39 -3.36
N ALA A 44 -4.66 -4.07 -4.44
CA ALA A 44 -4.16 -2.72 -4.69
C ALA A 44 -5.31 -1.70 -4.88
N GLN A 45 -6.39 -2.09 -5.57
CA GLN A 45 -7.57 -1.25 -5.76
C GLN A 45 -8.33 -1.04 -4.45
N GLU A 46 -8.55 -2.09 -3.66
CA GLU A 46 -9.17 -2.00 -2.33
C GLU A 46 -8.41 -1.06 -1.40
N CYS A 47 -7.07 -1.20 -1.35
CA CYS A 47 -6.25 -0.30 -0.53
C CYS A 47 -6.34 1.15 -1.01
N ALA A 48 -6.39 1.39 -2.33
CA ALA A 48 -6.58 2.74 -2.87
C ALA A 48 -7.98 3.31 -2.54
N ALA A 49 -9.01 2.47 -2.46
CA ALA A 49 -10.34 2.88 -2.03
C ALA A 49 -10.36 3.26 -0.54
N ASN A 50 -9.77 2.43 0.32
CA ASN A 50 -9.64 2.72 1.74
C ASN A 50 -8.79 3.96 2.01
N MET A 51 -7.73 4.19 1.23
CA MET A 51 -6.95 5.43 1.30
C MET A 51 -7.84 6.65 1.04
N ARG A 52 -8.70 6.63 0.01
CA ARG A 52 -9.63 7.71 -0.29
C ARG A 52 -10.70 7.89 0.79
N ALA A 53 -11.13 6.81 1.44
CA ALA A 53 -12.05 6.89 2.57
C ALA A 53 -11.36 7.55 3.78
N ALA A 54 -10.19 7.07 4.16
CA ALA A 54 -9.39 7.64 5.25
C ALA A 54 -9.01 9.12 4.99
N GLN A 55 -8.76 9.51 3.74
CA GLN A 55 -8.51 10.91 3.37
C GLN A 55 -9.73 11.79 3.58
N ARG A 56 -10.95 11.27 3.37
CA ARG A 56 -12.20 12.00 3.61
C ARG A 56 -12.51 12.14 5.09
N GLU A 57 -12.17 11.13 5.89
CA GLU A 57 -12.35 11.18 7.35
C GLU A 57 -11.34 12.14 8.01
N ALA A 58 -10.19 12.35 7.38
CA ALA A 58 -9.13 13.23 7.88
C ALA A 58 -9.24 14.69 7.38
N ALA A 59 -10.19 15.00 6.49
CA ALA A 59 -10.41 16.31 5.90
C ALA A 59 -11.55 17.06 6.59
#